data_AF-A0A7J5YIK9-F1
#
_entry.id   AF-A0A7J5YIK9-F1
#
_cell.length_a   1.000
_cell.length_b   1.000
_cell.length_c   1.000
_cell.angle_alpha   90.00
_cell.angle_beta   90.00
_cell.angle_gamma   90.00
#
_symmetry.space_group_name_H-M   'P 1'
#
loop_
_entity.id
_entity.type
_entity.pdbx_description
1 polymer ?
#
loop_
_entity_poly.entity_id
_entity_poly.type
_entity_poly.pdbx_seq_one_letter_code
_entity_poly.pdbx_strand_id
1 'polypeptide(L)'
;MWNAILQRFQGVSAALQAVELDLCNAVDLVRSLREYVAGLRDQFDNFETAAKNMSPTVSEEYRADTQRKRKRKSQADDSSEPECELSGRSRFRTSVFIRVIDRLVSELDRRYQSYNDVCENFGFLNRFHSISPQDLRSAARSLQQKYSSDLEEEFVEEAVHFRELV
;
A
#
# COMPACT_ATOMS: atom_id res chain seq x y z
N MET A 1 -0.82 -14.32 -9.39
CA MET A 1 -0.49 -13.05 -8.69
C MET A 1 -1.17 -11.85 -9.33
N TRP A 2 -0.79 -11.42 -10.55
CA TRP A 2 -1.31 -10.20 -11.17
C TRP A 2 -2.83 -10.11 -11.22
N ASN A 3 -3.54 -11.19 -11.57
CA ASN A 3 -5.01 -11.20 -11.55
C ASN A 3 -5.58 -10.82 -10.17
N ALA A 4 -5.03 -11.37 -9.08
CA ALA A 4 -5.49 -11.07 -7.73
C ALA A 4 -5.25 -9.60 -7.35
N ILE A 5 -4.08 -9.05 -7.72
CA ILE A 5 -3.73 -7.65 -7.50
C ILE A 5 -4.68 -6.74 -8.30
N LEU A 6 -4.78 -6.95 -9.61
CA LEU A 6 -5.57 -6.10 -10.51
C LEU A 6 -7.05 -6.11 -10.18
N GLN A 7 -7.62 -7.26 -9.78
CA GLN A 7 -9.01 -7.34 -9.34
C GLN A 7 -9.27 -6.46 -8.10
N ARG A 8 -8.38 -6.50 -7.09
CA ARG A 8 -8.52 -5.65 -5.90
C ARG A 8 -8.30 -4.18 -6.21
N PHE A 9 -7.31 -3.86 -7.05
CA PHE A 9 -7.09 -2.48 -7.53
C PHE A 9 -8.31 -1.92 -8.25
N GLN A 10 -8.94 -2.72 -9.13
CA GLN A 10 -10.14 -2.30 -9.85
C GLN A 10 -11.30 -2.02 -8.87
N GLY A 11 -11.53 -2.92 -7.90
CA GLY A 11 -12.58 -2.74 -6.90
C GLY A 11 -12.40 -1.46 -6.08
N VAL A 12 -11.18 -1.22 -5.59
CA VAL A 12 -10.86 0.02 -4.86
C VAL A 12 -10.93 1.24 -5.77
N SER A 13 -10.46 1.16 -7.00
CA SER A 13 -10.55 2.29 -7.95
C SER A 13 -11.99 2.68 -8.25
N ALA A 14 -12.90 1.71 -8.41
CA ALA A 14 -14.31 1.98 -8.61
C ALA A 14 -14.94 2.60 -7.35
N ALA A 15 -14.62 2.09 -6.16
CA ALA A 15 -15.09 2.66 -4.90
C ALA A 15 -14.58 4.10 -4.69
N LEU A 16 -13.32 4.37 -5.06
CA LEU A 16 -12.73 5.71 -4.99
C LEU A 16 -13.36 6.73 -5.94
N GLN A 17 -14.14 6.27 -6.93
CA GLN A 17 -14.83 7.12 -7.91
C GLN A 17 -16.33 7.28 -7.58
N ALA A 18 -16.80 6.72 -6.47
CA ALA A 18 -18.19 6.89 -6.06
C ALA A 18 -18.47 8.35 -5.68
N VAL A 19 -19.61 8.89 -6.11
CA VAL A 19 -20.01 10.29 -5.88
C VAL A 19 -20.18 10.58 -4.39
N GLU A 20 -20.72 9.62 -3.64
CA GLU A 20 -20.99 9.72 -2.20
C GLU A 20 -19.77 9.37 -1.33
N LEU A 21 -18.57 9.26 -1.93
CA LEU A 21 -17.38 8.87 -1.18
C LEU A 21 -16.90 10.02 -0.30
N ASP A 22 -16.86 9.77 1.01
CA ASP A 22 -16.25 10.68 1.95
C ASP A 22 -14.74 10.41 2.12
N LEU A 23 -14.03 11.45 2.54
CA LEU A 23 -12.58 11.46 2.75
C LEU A 23 -12.06 10.36 3.70
N CYS A 24 -12.76 10.06 4.79
CA CYS A 24 -12.35 9.03 5.75
C CYS A 24 -12.42 7.64 5.09
N ASN A 25 -13.53 7.36 4.41
CA ASN A 25 -13.70 6.12 3.66
C ASN A 25 -12.65 5.99 2.54
N ALA A 26 -12.30 7.08 1.86
CA ALA A 26 -11.23 7.07 0.85
C ALA A 26 -9.87 6.65 1.44
N VAL A 27 -9.50 7.17 2.62
CA VAL A 27 -8.28 6.76 3.35
C VAL A 27 -8.33 5.28 3.70
N ASP A 28 -9.45 4.82 4.25
CA ASP A 28 -9.62 3.42 4.67
C ASP A 28 -9.54 2.45 3.49
N LEU A 29 -10.09 2.80 2.32
CA LEU A 29 -9.99 2.01 1.10
C LEU A 29 -8.54 1.86 0.62
N VAL A 30 -7.76 2.94 0.60
CA VAL A 30 -6.35 2.89 0.19
C VAL A 30 -5.52 2.13 1.22
N ARG A 31 -5.78 2.31 2.52
CA ARG A 31 -5.14 1.55 3.61
C ARG A 31 -5.38 0.06 3.46
N SER A 32 -6.65 -0.33 3.27
CA SER A 32 -7.05 -1.73 3.11
C SER A 32 -6.39 -2.37 1.87
N LEU A 33 -6.31 -1.63 0.75
CA LEU A 33 -5.60 -2.12 -0.44
C LEU A 33 -4.10 -2.31 -0.18
N ARG A 34 -3.45 -1.37 0.51
CA ARG A 34 -2.04 -1.47 0.91
C ARG A 34 -1.80 -2.72 1.75
N GLU A 35 -2.63 -2.93 2.77
CA GLU A 35 -2.54 -4.09 3.69
C GLU A 35 -2.78 -5.41 2.96
N TYR A 36 -3.77 -5.45 2.07
CA TYR A 36 -4.02 -6.60 1.22
C TYR A 36 -2.79 -6.96 0.38
N VAL A 37 -2.19 -5.98 -0.32
CA VAL A 37 -1.02 -6.21 -1.17
C VAL A 37 0.19 -6.62 -0.33
N ALA A 38 0.40 -6.00 0.84
CA ALA A 38 1.45 -6.39 1.77
C ALA A 38 1.30 -7.86 2.21
N GLY A 39 0.08 -8.30 2.48
CA GLY A 39 -0.22 -9.69 2.83
C GLY A 39 0.02 -10.71 1.71
N LEU A 40 0.18 -10.27 0.44
CA LEU A 40 0.57 -11.16 -0.66
C LEU A 40 2.06 -11.54 -0.61
N ARG A 41 2.88 -10.78 0.13
CA ARG A 41 4.33 -10.96 0.18
C ARG A 41 4.75 -12.36 0.67
N ASP A 42 3.94 -12.96 1.55
CA ASP A 42 4.20 -14.28 2.11
C ASP A 42 3.47 -15.40 1.37
N GLN A 43 2.77 -15.09 0.27
CA GLN A 43 1.96 -16.04 -0.50
C GLN A 43 2.66 -16.58 -1.75
N PHE A 44 4.00 -16.51 -1.79
CA PHE A 44 4.78 -16.99 -2.93
C PHE A 44 4.43 -18.44 -3.30
N ASP A 45 4.42 -19.33 -2.31
CA ASP A 45 4.19 -20.77 -2.50
C ASP A 45 2.79 -21.04 -3.07
N ASN A 46 1.78 -20.29 -2.63
CA ASN A 46 0.41 -20.38 -3.13
C ASN A 46 0.34 -19.97 -4.61
N PHE A 47 1.01 -18.87 -4.98
CA PHE A 47 1.02 -18.41 -6.36
C PHE A 47 1.85 -19.32 -7.28
N GLU A 48 2.96 -19.87 -6.79
CA GLU A 48 3.77 -20.84 -7.51
C GLU A 48 2.96 -22.11 -7.80
N THR A 49 2.30 -22.66 -6.78
CA THR A 49 1.45 -23.85 -6.90
C THR A 49 0.27 -23.60 -7.84
N ALA A 50 -0.42 -22.47 -7.70
CA ALA A 50 -1.53 -22.11 -8.57
C ALA A 50 -1.08 -21.95 -10.03
N ALA A 51 0.11 -21.39 -10.28
CA ALA A 51 0.64 -21.24 -11.64
C ALA A 51 0.95 -22.59 -12.29
N LYS A 52 1.57 -23.53 -11.55
CA LYS A 52 1.85 -24.89 -12.02
C LYS A 52 0.57 -25.65 -12.37
N ASN A 53 -0.47 -25.50 -11.55
CA ASN A 53 -1.77 -26.13 -11.79
C ASN A 53 -2.57 -25.51 -12.95
N MET A 54 -2.19 -24.33 -13.44
CA MET A 54 -2.97 -23.58 -14.43
C MET A 54 -2.74 -24.04 -15.88
N SER A 55 -1.56 -24.61 -16.18
CA SER A 55 -1.28 -25.14 -17.52
C SER A 55 -0.14 -26.16 -17.49
N PRO A 56 -0.25 -27.27 -18.25
CA PRO A 56 0.82 -28.25 -18.38
C PRO A 56 2.07 -27.70 -19.09
N THR A 57 1.99 -26.50 -19.68
CA THR A 57 3.13 -25.83 -20.33
C THR A 57 4.01 -25.05 -19.34
N VAL A 58 3.53 -24.82 -18.11
CA VAL A 58 4.33 -24.17 -17.07
C VAL A 58 5.38 -25.16 -16.59
N SER A 59 6.65 -24.86 -16.86
CA SER A 59 7.78 -25.69 -16.44
C SER A 59 7.81 -25.85 -14.92
N GLU A 60 8.00 -27.09 -14.46
CA GLU A 60 8.28 -27.41 -13.06
C GLU A 60 9.66 -26.90 -12.62
N GLU A 61 10.57 -26.71 -13.58
CA GLU A 61 11.95 -26.31 -13.37
C GLU A 61 12.17 -24.84 -13.75
N TYR A 62 12.96 -24.14 -12.95
CA TYR A 62 13.37 -22.78 -13.25
C TYR A 62 14.53 -22.80 -14.25
N ARG A 63 14.45 -21.95 -15.28
CA ARG A 63 15.49 -21.85 -16.31
C ARG A 63 16.89 -21.63 -15.74
N ALA A 64 17.01 -20.89 -14.64
CA ALA A 64 18.29 -20.66 -13.97
C ALA A 64 18.94 -21.93 -13.41
N ASP A 65 18.14 -22.95 -13.08
CA ASP A 65 18.63 -24.25 -12.58
C ASP A 65 19.05 -25.18 -13.74
N THR A 66 18.46 -25.01 -14.92
CA THR A 66 18.76 -25.82 -16.13
C THR A 66 19.91 -25.27 -16.99
N GLN A 67 20.35 -24.03 -16.75
CA GLN A 67 21.39 -23.38 -17.55
C GLN A 67 22.80 -23.83 -17.14
N ARG A 68 23.71 -23.94 -18.13
CA ARG A 68 25.12 -24.26 -17.89
C ARG A 68 25.76 -23.18 -17.02
N LYS A 69 26.24 -23.57 -15.83
CA LYS A 69 26.99 -22.71 -14.93
C LYS A 69 28.36 -22.37 -15.53
N ARG A 70 28.71 -21.08 -15.56
CA ARG A 70 30.00 -20.59 -16.05
C ARG A 70 31.03 -20.77 -14.95
N LYS A 71 31.97 -21.72 -15.11
CA LYS A 71 33.10 -21.86 -14.19
C LYS A 71 34.12 -20.73 -14.43
N ARG A 72 34.43 -19.94 -13.40
CA ARG A 72 35.55 -18.99 -13.42
C ARG A 72 36.85 -19.75 -13.13
N LYS A 73 37.98 -19.32 -13.72
CA LYS A 73 39.31 -19.75 -13.26
C LYS A 73 39.56 -19.09 -11.90
N SER A 74 39.72 -19.90 -10.86
CA SER A 74 40.15 -19.44 -9.52
C SER A 74 41.67 -19.26 -9.50
N GLN A 75 42.13 -18.21 -8.81
CA GLN A 75 43.56 -17.97 -8.57
C GLN A 75 44.00 -18.58 -7.23
N ALA A 76 45.31 -18.79 -7.04
CA ALA A 76 45.84 -19.45 -5.85
C ALA A 76 45.56 -18.70 -4.53
N ASP A 77 45.16 -17.42 -4.61
CA ASP A 77 44.84 -16.55 -3.47
C ASP A 77 43.31 -16.30 -3.33
N ASP A 78 42.48 -16.93 -4.18
CA ASP A 78 41.01 -16.87 -4.00
C ASP A 78 40.61 -17.72 -2.80
N SER A 79 39.68 -17.21 -1.98
CA SER A 79 39.06 -18.01 -0.93
C SER A 79 38.30 -19.19 -1.54
N SER A 80 38.46 -20.38 -0.96
CA SER A 80 37.73 -21.61 -1.36
C SER A 80 36.25 -21.59 -0.98
N GLU A 81 35.70 -20.43 -0.61
CA GLU A 81 34.30 -20.32 -0.23
C GLU A 81 33.42 -20.51 -1.47
N PRO A 82 32.48 -21.47 -1.45
CA PRO A 82 31.60 -21.67 -2.58
C PRO A 82 30.77 -20.41 -2.79
N GLU A 83 30.74 -19.89 -4.02
CA GLU A 83 29.79 -18.84 -4.41
C GLU A 83 28.38 -19.29 -4.00
N CYS A 84 27.71 -18.51 -3.16
CA CYS A 84 26.35 -18.81 -2.71
C CYS A 84 25.37 -18.59 -3.88
N GLU A 85 25.24 -19.60 -4.73
CA GLU A 85 24.29 -19.60 -5.83
C GLU A 85 22.88 -19.89 -5.30
N LEU A 86 22.00 -18.89 -5.39
CA LEU A 86 20.57 -19.08 -5.14
C LEU A 86 19.96 -20.01 -6.21
N SER A 87 19.09 -20.92 -5.78
CA SER A 87 18.25 -21.67 -6.72
C SER A 87 17.39 -20.72 -7.58
N GLY A 88 17.00 -21.16 -8.77
CA GLY A 88 16.14 -20.40 -9.67
C GLY A 88 14.84 -19.96 -9.00
N ARG A 89 14.28 -20.82 -8.17
CA ARG A 89 13.14 -20.51 -7.29
C ARG A 89 13.41 -19.34 -6.36
N SER A 90 14.46 -19.45 -5.54
CA SER A 90 14.83 -18.41 -4.58
C SER A 90 15.19 -17.10 -5.28
N ARG A 91 15.86 -17.19 -6.43
CA ARG A 91 16.20 -16.04 -7.27
C ARG A 91 14.93 -15.36 -7.79
N PHE A 92 13.98 -16.10 -8.34
CA PHE A 92 12.71 -15.53 -8.82
C PHE A 92 11.89 -14.91 -7.68
N ARG A 93 11.78 -15.61 -6.55
CA ARG A 93 11.11 -15.10 -5.34
C ARG A 93 11.69 -13.76 -4.90
N THR A 94 13.02 -13.68 -4.74
CA THR A 94 13.66 -12.48 -4.17
C THR A 94 13.84 -11.34 -5.18
N SER A 95 14.15 -11.66 -6.44
CA SER A 95 14.45 -10.63 -7.46
C SER A 95 13.22 -10.11 -8.19
N VAL A 96 12.13 -10.88 -8.27
CA VAL A 96 10.92 -10.49 -9.00
C VAL A 96 9.74 -10.38 -8.05
N PHE A 97 9.33 -11.49 -7.42
CA PHE A 97 8.09 -11.54 -6.66
C PHE A 97 8.06 -10.52 -5.51
N ILE A 98 9.08 -10.58 -4.63
CA ILE A 98 9.19 -9.67 -3.49
C ILE A 98 9.35 -8.22 -3.97
N ARG A 99 10.20 -7.99 -4.97
CA ARG A 99 10.43 -6.63 -5.51
C ARG A 99 9.17 -5.98 -6.06
N VAL A 100 8.32 -6.74 -6.77
CA VAL A 100 7.05 -6.24 -7.30
C VAL A 100 6.11 -5.87 -6.16
N ILE A 101 5.95 -6.74 -5.16
CA ILE A 101 5.06 -6.49 -4.04
C ILE A 101 5.55 -5.31 -3.20
N ASP A 102 6.82 -5.30 -2.82
CA ASP A 102 7.42 -4.20 -2.04
C ASP A 102 7.25 -2.86 -2.78
N ARG A 103 7.45 -2.84 -4.10
CA ARG A 103 7.25 -1.63 -4.91
C ARG A 103 5.80 -1.16 -4.89
N LEU A 104 4.84 -2.08 -5.06
CA LEU A 104 3.42 -1.75 -5.00
C LEU A 104 3.01 -1.23 -3.62
N VAL A 105 3.51 -1.87 -2.55
CA VAL A 105 3.27 -1.41 -1.17
C VAL A 105 3.82 -0.01 -0.96
N SER A 106 5.06 0.28 -1.40
CA SER A 106 5.64 1.63 -1.26
C SER A 106 4.83 2.70 -2.00
N GLU A 107 4.34 2.40 -3.20
CA GLU A 107 3.52 3.35 -3.97
C GLU A 107 2.12 3.55 -3.38
N LEU A 108 1.50 2.48 -2.88
CA LEU A 108 0.23 2.56 -2.16
C LEU A 108 0.38 3.31 -0.84
N ASP A 109 1.49 3.11 -0.12
CA ASP A 109 1.77 3.81 1.12
C ASP A 109 1.95 5.31 0.87
N ARG A 110 2.73 5.68 -0.16
CA ARG A 110 2.84 7.09 -0.57
C ARG A 110 1.47 7.73 -0.83
N ARG A 111 0.58 7.02 -1.54
CA ARG A 111 -0.79 7.50 -1.79
C ARG A 111 -1.62 7.58 -0.52
N TYR A 112 -1.53 6.57 0.34
CA TYR A 112 -2.20 6.53 1.64
C TYR A 112 -1.81 7.75 2.48
N GLN A 113 -0.51 8.05 2.60
CA GLN A 113 -0.04 9.19 3.38
C GLN A 113 -0.59 10.51 2.85
N SER A 114 -0.64 10.70 1.52
CA SER A 114 -1.24 11.90 0.93
C SER A 114 -2.72 12.04 1.27
N TYR A 115 -3.49 10.95 1.23
CA TYR A 115 -4.92 10.97 1.56
C TYR A 115 -5.11 11.19 3.08
N ASN A 116 -4.26 10.55 3.88
CA ASN A 116 -4.31 10.62 5.33
C ASN A 116 -4.01 12.04 5.83
N ASP A 117 -3.02 12.74 5.28
CA ASP A 117 -2.76 14.15 5.63
C ASP A 117 -4.00 15.02 5.36
N VAL A 118 -4.63 14.90 4.19
CA VAL A 118 -5.87 15.64 3.90
C VAL A 118 -6.97 15.27 4.91
N CYS A 119 -7.12 13.99 5.26
CA CYS A 119 -8.10 13.51 6.22
C CYS A 119 -7.82 13.95 7.66
N GLU A 120 -6.57 14.08 8.07
CA GLU A 120 -6.20 14.57 9.41
C GLU A 120 -6.61 16.04 9.57
N ASN A 121 -6.50 16.83 8.51
CA ASN A 121 -6.87 18.25 8.54
C ASN A 121 -8.38 18.46 8.40
N PHE A 122 -9.04 17.74 7.50
CA PHE A 122 -10.42 18.03 7.09
C PHE A 122 -11.44 16.92 7.42
N GLY A 123 -10.99 15.73 7.80
CA GLY A 123 -11.86 14.56 7.99
C GLY A 123 -12.84 14.69 9.16
N PHE A 124 -12.64 15.65 10.07
CA PHE A 124 -13.64 15.97 11.09
C PHE A 124 -14.95 16.50 10.47
N LEU A 125 -14.90 17.13 9.28
CA LEU A 125 -16.07 17.63 8.56
C LEU A 125 -17.02 16.48 8.14
N ASN A 126 -16.50 15.29 7.82
CA ASN A 126 -17.34 14.12 7.52
C ASN A 126 -18.10 13.61 8.75
N ARG A 127 -17.62 13.94 9.96
CA ARG A 127 -18.17 13.49 11.24
C ARG A 127 -18.72 14.66 12.05
N PHE A 128 -19.08 15.74 11.38
CA PHE A 128 -19.41 17.02 12.01
C PHE A 128 -20.55 16.92 13.04
N HIS A 129 -21.57 16.10 12.75
CA HIS A 129 -22.69 15.88 13.67
C HIS A 129 -22.41 14.88 14.80
N SER A 130 -21.45 13.96 14.62
CA SER A 130 -21.17 12.86 15.56
C SER A 130 -19.96 13.08 16.46
N ILE A 131 -19.05 13.97 16.10
CA ILE A 131 -17.88 14.35 16.92
C ILE A 131 -18.31 15.04 18.22
N SER A 132 -17.55 14.96 19.32
CA SER A 132 -17.89 15.73 20.53
C SER A 132 -17.61 17.23 20.34
N PRO A 133 -18.28 18.16 21.05
CA PRO A 133 -17.95 19.59 20.95
C PRO A 133 -16.49 19.90 21.32
N GLN A 134 -15.92 19.14 22.25
CA GLN A 134 -14.52 19.29 22.66
C GLN A 134 -13.55 18.84 21.56
N ASP A 135 -13.83 17.71 20.92
CA ASP A 135 -13.02 17.21 19.81
C ASP A 135 -13.18 18.09 18.57
N LEU A 136 -14.38 18.63 18.34
CA LEU A 136 -14.65 19.59 17.26
C LEU A 136 -13.82 20.85 17.43
N ARG A 137 -13.78 21.44 18.64
CA ARG A 137 -12.92 22.59 18.94
C ARG A 137 -11.45 22.28 18.69
N SER A 138 -11.02 21.09 19.09
CA SER A 138 -9.62 20.67 18.92
C SER A 138 -9.25 20.56 17.44
N ALA A 139 -10.09 19.90 16.64
CA ALA A 139 -9.89 19.75 15.20
C ALA A 139 -9.99 21.10 14.45
N ALA A 140 -10.99 21.92 14.78
CA ALA A 140 -11.17 23.24 14.20
C ALA A 140 -9.98 24.16 14.54
N ARG A 141 -9.46 24.10 15.77
CA ARG A 141 -8.26 24.84 16.18
C ARG A 141 -7.02 24.38 15.42
N SER A 142 -6.83 23.07 15.25
CA SER A 142 -5.72 22.55 14.44
C SER A 142 -5.79 23.03 12.99
N LEU A 143 -6.99 23.06 12.41
CA LEU A 143 -7.20 23.58 11.06
C LEU A 143 -6.93 25.10 10.99
N GLN A 144 -7.48 25.88 11.92
CA GLN A 144 -7.28 27.33 12.02
C GLN A 144 -5.81 27.70 12.17
N GLN A 145 -5.06 26.97 13.00
CA GLN A 145 -3.62 27.19 13.16
C GLN A 145 -2.83 26.90 11.88
N LYS A 146 -3.24 25.86 11.11
CA LYS A 146 -2.60 25.51 9.85
C LYS A 146 -2.86 26.54 8.75
N TYR A 147 -4.04 27.14 8.76
CA TYR A 147 -4.50 28.13 7.77
C TYR A 147 -4.80 29.48 8.44
N SER A 148 -3.90 29.96 9.29
CA SER A 148 -4.13 31.17 10.10
C SER A 148 -4.22 32.46 9.28
N SER A 149 -3.74 32.44 8.04
CA SER A 149 -3.93 33.53 7.08
C SER A 149 -5.34 33.56 6.48
N ASP A 150 -6.04 32.43 6.49
CA ASP A 150 -7.34 32.26 5.83
C ASP A 150 -8.48 32.10 6.85
N LEU A 151 -8.18 31.67 8.08
CA LEU A 151 -9.14 31.39 9.15
C LEU A 151 -8.88 32.24 10.40
N GLU A 152 -9.86 33.03 10.78
CA GLU A 152 -9.88 33.84 12.00
C GLU A 152 -9.93 32.97 13.27
N GLU A 153 -9.53 33.50 14.43
CA GLU A 153 -9.50 32.72 15.69
C GLU A 153 -10.92 32.29 16.13
N GLU A 154 -11.91 33.09 15.76
CA GLU A 154 -13.34 32.89 16.01
C GLU A 154 -13.89 31.64 15.32
N PHE A 155 -13.25 31.17 14.25
CA PHE A 155 -13.65 29.97 13.48
C PHE A 155 -13.92 28.75 14.38
N VAL A 156 -13.15 28.60 15.47
CA VAL A 156 -13.27 27.48 16.40
C VAL A 156 -14.65 27.44 17.06
N GLU A 157 -15.15 28.58 17.52
CA GLU A 157 -16.47 28.66 18.15
C GLU A 157 -17.59 28.75 17.10
N GLU A 158 -17.34 29.38 15.95
CA GLU A 158 -18.27 29.37 14.81
C GLU A 158 -18.59 27.94 14.36
N ALA A 159 -17.60 27.06 14.28
CA ALA A 159 -17.81 25.65 13.93
C ALA A 159 -18.71 24.93 14.96
N VAL A 160 -18.56 25.24 16.25
CA VAL A 160 -19.42 24.65 17.30
C VAL A 160 -20.85 25.19 17.20
N HIS A 161 -21.02 26.51 17.04
CA HIS A 161 -22.34 27.11 16.89
C HIS A 161 -23.05 26.63 15.61
N PHE A 162 -22.32 26.52 14.49
CA PHE A 162 -22.86 26.04 13.23
C PHE A 162 -23.41 24.61 13.36
N ARG A 163 -22.75 23.75 14.15
CA ARG A 163 -23.25 22.41 14.43
C ARG A 163 -24.60 22.40 15.16
N GLU A 164 -24.86 23.36 16.03
CA GLU A 164 -26.14 23.44 16.74
C GLU A 164 -27.28 23.94 15.85
N LEU A 165 -26.95 24.59 14.73
CA LEU A 165 -27.91 25.16 13.78
C LEU A 165 -28.35 24.17 12.68
N VAL A 166 -27.57 23.13 12.39
CA VAL A 166 -27.79 22.15 11.31
C VAL A 166 -28.00 20.74 11.86
#